data_AF-A0A9W6MSA4-F1
#
_entry.id   AF-A0A9W6MSA4-F1
#
_cell.length_a   1.000
_cell.length_b   1.000
_cell.length_c   1.000
_cell.angle_alpha   90.00
_cell.angle_beta   90.00
_cell.angle_gamma   90.00
#
_symmetry.space_group_name_H-M   'P 1'
#
loop_
_entity.id
_entity.type
_entity.pdbx_description
1 polymer ?
#
loop_
_entity_poly.entity_id
_entity_poly.type
_entity_poly.pdbx_seq_one_letter_code
_entity_poly.pdbx_strand_id
1 'polypeptide(L)'
;MDAAYISALAALAGSAIGALASFATTWLTQHSQERATLLVQDRARREALYGEFIREASTLFGDAFRHELDDPAKLVNLYALVSKIRLFGEPETLKEAERVIWRIGETYFSPNKDLSAFADISHANDLDPLRDFSSACRAELAIARR
;
A
#
# COMPACT_ATOMS: atom_id res chain seq x y z
N MET A 1 41.44 -5.28 54.91
CA MET A 1 40.52 -5.74 53.86
C MET A 1 41.35 -5.93 52.60
N ASP A 2 41.43 -7.16 52.09
CA ASP A 2 42.34 -7.51 50.99
C ASP A 2 41.88 -6.94 49.65
N ALA A 3 42.83 -6.38 48.90
CA ALA A 3 42.61 -5.82 47.56
C ALA A 3 41.90 -6.80 46.60
N ALA A 4 42.04 -8.11 46.83
CA ALA A 4 41.36 -9.18 46.09
C ALA A 4 39.83 -9.10 46.20
N TYR A 5 39.27 -8.79 47.38
CA TYR A 5 37.82 -8.67 47.56
C TYR A 5 37.25 -7.45 46.84
N ILE A 6 37.96 -6.32 46.90
CA ILE A 6 37.57 -5.08 46.20
C ILE A 6 37.59 -5.31 44.68
N SER A 7 38.61 -6.02 44.18
CA SER A 7 38.75 -6.33 42.76
C SER A 7 37.67 -7.30 42.26
N ALA A 8 37.35 -8.35 43.04
CA ALA A 8 36.28 -9.29 42.70
C ALA A 8 34.89 -8.63 42.67
N LEU A 9 34.60 -7.77 43.65
CA LEU A 9 33.37 -6.98 43.68
C LEU A 9 33.28 -6.00 42.50
N ALA A 10 34.38 -5.35 42.13
CA ALA A 10 34.43 -4.45 40.97
C ALA A 10 34.18 -5.19 39.64
N ALA A 11 34.76 -6.39 39.48
CA ALA A 11 34.51 -7.25 38.31
C ALA A 11 33.05 -7.74 38.23
N LEU A 12 32.46 -8.14 39.36
CA LEU A 12 31.05 -8.52 39.44
C LEU A 12 30.12 -7.33 39.14
N ALA A 13 30.43 -6.14 39.64
CA ALA A 13 29.66 -4.93 39.33
C ALA A 13 29.76 -4.56 37.84
N GLY A 14 30.96 -4.62 37.25
CA GLY A 14 31.16 -4.35 35.83
C GLY A 14 30.41 -5.33 34.91
N SER A 15 30.43 -6.62 35.25
CA SER A 15 29.69 -7.64 34.49
C SER A 15 28.17 -7.52 34.65
N ALA A 16 27.67 -7.18 35.85
CA ALA A 16 26.24 -6.94 36.07
C ALA A 16 25.73 -5.73 35.27
N ILE A 17 26.49 -4.62 35.26
CA ILE A 17 26.16 -3.43 34.47
C ILE A 17 26.22 -3.76 32.97
N GLY A 18 27.23 -4.50 32.53
CA GLY A 18 27.36 -4.96 31.15
C GLY A 18 26.17 -5.81 30.71
N ALA A 19 25.76 -6.78 31.53
CA ALA A 19 24.62 -7.66 31.23
C ALA A 19 23.30 -6.89 31.16
N LEU A 20 23.06 -5.94 32.07
CA LEU A 20 21.86 -5.08 32.05
C LEU A 20 21.86 -4.16 30.83
N ALA A 21 23.01 -3.58 30.47
CA ALA A 21 23.14 -2.76 29.27
C ALA A 21 22.89 -3.59 27.99
N SER A 22 23.43 -4.81 27.90
CA SER A 22 23.17 -5.73 26.79
C SER A 22 21.69 -6.11 26.71
N PHE A 23 21.05 -6.46 27.82
CA PHE A 23 19.62 -6.78 27.86
C PHE A 23 18.75 -5.60 27.43
N ALA A 24 19.02 -4.39 27.96
CA ALA A 24 18.30 -3.18 27.58
C ALA A 24 18.47 -2.86 26.10
N THR A 25 19.68 -3.03 25.56
CA THR A 25 19.96 -2.84 24.13
C THR A 25 19.19 -3.84 23.28
N THR A 26 19.25 -5.14 23.62
CA THR A 26 18.50 -6.19 22.91
C THR A 26 17.01 -5.92 22.94
N TRP A 27 16.44 -5.57 24.10
CA TRP A 27 15.01 -5.26 24.20
C TRP A 27 14.62 -4.06 23.33
N LEU A 28 15.39 -2.98 23.38
CA LEU A 28 15.16 -1.79 22.56
C LEU A 28 15.25 -2.11 21.07
N THR A 29 16.29 -2.85 20.66
CA THR A 29 16.51 -3.27 19.27
C THR A 29 15.39 -4.19 18.80
N GLN A 30 15.07 -5.24 19.55
CA GLN A 30 14.02 -6.20 19.23
C GLN A 30 12.67 -5.49 19.05
N HIS A 31 12.29 -4.65 20.01
CA HIS A 31 11.03 -3.91 19.96
C HIS A 31 10.96 -2.93 18.79
N SER A 32 12.08 -2.29 18.45
CA SER A 32 12.17 -1.42 17.27
C SER A 32 12.04 -2.21 15.96
N GLN A 33 12.63 -3.41 15.89
CA GLN A 33 12.61 -4.27 14.71
C GLN A 33 11.22 -4.87 14.44
N GLU A 34 10.49 -5.24 15.48
CA GLU A 34 9.12 -5.76 15.34
C GLU A 34 8.18 -4.72 14.74
N ARG A 35 8.22 -3.48 15.24
CA ARG A 35 7.42 -2.36 14.69
C ARG A 35 7.79 -2.05 13.25
N ALA A 36 9.08 -1.98 12.94
CA ALA A 36 9.55 -1.76 11.57
C ALA A 36 9.07 -2.88 10.62
N THR A 37 9.07 -4.12 11.09
CA THR A 37 8.62 -5.28 10.31
C THR A 37 7.12 -5.20 9.99
N LEU A 38 6.29 -4.84 10.98
CA LEU A 38 4.84 -4.68 10.77
C LEU A 38 4.54 -3.59 9.72
N LEU A 39 5.21 -2.44 9.81
CA LEU A 39 5.05 -1.35 8.83
C LEU A 39 5.45 -1.78 7.42
N VAL A 40 6.54 -2.53 7.28
CA VAL A 40 6.98 -3.06 5.98
C VAL A 40 5.96 -4.07 5.43
N GLN A 41 5.42 -4.94 6.27
CA GLN A 41 4.40 -5.92 5.85
C GLN A 41 3.09 -5.25 5.43
N ASP A 42 2.62 -4.27 6.20
CA ASP A 42 1.40 -3.52 5.86
C ASP A 42 1.58 -2.72 4.57
N ARG A 43 2.74 -2.09 4.39
CA ARG A 43 3.11 -1.42 3.14
C ARG A 43 3.10 -2.39 1.96
N ALA A 44 3.77 -3.53 2.09
CA ALA A 44 3.85 -4.52 1.01
C ALA A 44 2.46 -5.07 0.65
N ARG A 45 1.59 -5.28 1.65
CA ARG A 45 0.20 -5.69 1.43
C ARG A 45 -0.59 -4.65 0.64
N ARG A 46 -0.50 -3.37 1.04
CA ARG A 46 -1.17 -2.25 0.33
C ARG A 46 -0.64 -2.09 -1.08
N GLU A 47 0.67 -2.14 -1.27
CA GLU A 47 1.31 -2.06 -2.58
C GLU A 47 0.83 -3.18 -3.53
N ALA A 48 0.78 -4.42 -3.04
CA ALA A 48 0.26 -5.55 -3.80
C ALA A 48 -1.22 -5.37 -4.17
N LEU A 49 -2.05 -4.94 -3.22
CA LEU A 49 -3.48 -4.69 -3.42
C LEU A 49 -3.72 -3.58 -4.46
N TYR A 50 -2.99 -2.46 -4.36
CA TYR A 50 -3.12 -1.35 -5.31
C TYR A 50 -2.65 -1.74 -6.70
N GLY A 51 -1.57 -2.52 -6.81
CA GLY A 51 -1.13 -3.08 -8.08
C GLY A 51 -2.15 -4.03 -8.71
N GLU A 52 -2.84 -4.84 -7.90
CA GLU A 52 -3.92 -5.72 -8.36
C GLU A 52 -5.12 -4.91 -8.89
N PHE A 53 -5.54 -3.88 -8.15
CA PHE A 53 -6.58 -2.96 -8.59
C PHE A 53 -6.24 -2.24 -9.89
N ILE A 54 -5.03 -1.68 -10.01
CA ILE A 54 -4.56 -0.99 -11.23
C ILE A 54 -4.62 -1.92 -12.43
N ARG A 55 -4.19 -3.18 -12.27
CA ARG A 55 -4.21 -4.17 -13.35
C ARG A 55 -5.63 -4.44 -13.82
N GLU A 56 -6.52 -4.78 -12.88
CA GLU A 56 -7.92 -5.11 -13.18
C GLU A 56 -8.64 -3.92 -13.83
N ALA A 57 -8.50 -2.73 -13.24
CA ALA A 57 -9.08 -1.49 -13.75
C ALA A 57 -8.58 -1.15 -15.15
N SER A 58 -7.27 -1.31 -15.43
CA SER A 58 -6.71 -1.06 -16.76
C SER A 58 -7.29 -2.02 -17.80
N THR A 59 -7.43 -3.29 -17.45
CA THR A 59 -8.02 -4.31 -18.33
C THR A 59 -9.47 -3.98 -18.65
N LEU A 60 -10.29 -3.69 -17.64
CA LEU A 60 -11.71 -3.37 -17.83
C LEU A 60 -11.91 -2.03 -18.54
N PHE A 61 -11.08 -1.02 -18.24
CA PHE A 61 -11.13 0.25 -18.94
C PHE A 61 -10.84 0.07 -20.43
N GLY A 62 -9.78 -0.67 -20.79
CA GLY A 62 -9.45 -0.97 -22.18
C GLY A 62 -10.51 -1.81 -22.90
N ASP A 63 -11.17 -2.74 -22.20
CA ASP A 63 -12.30 -3.51 -22.71
C ASP A 63 -13.51 -2.61 -23.02
N ALA A 64 -13.86 -1.72 -22.08
CA ALA A 64 -14.98 -0.78 -22.19
C ALA A 64 -14.88 0.20 -23.38
N PHE A 65 -13.70 0.41 -23.96
CA PHE A 65 -13.57 1.22 -25.18
C PHE A 65 -14.15 0.56 -26.42
N ARG A 66 -14.10 -0.77 -26.49
CA ARG A 66 -14.50 -1.53 -27.69
C ARG A 66 -15.79 -2.31 -27.51
N HIS A 67 -16.17 -2.56 -26.27
CA HIS A 67 -17.26 -3.45 -25.93
C HIS A 67 -18.21 -2.80 -24.92
N GLU A 68 -19.49 -3.09 -25.09
CA GLU A 68 -20.49 -2.87 -24.05
C GLU A 68 -20.33 -3.92 -22.94
N LEU A 69 -20.91 -3.65 -21.77
CA LEU A 69 -20.92 -4.61 -20.68
C LEU A 69 -21.89 -5.76 -21.00
N ASP A 70 -21.36 -6.84 -21.55
CA ASP A 70 -22.08 -8.07 -21.91
C ASP A 70 -22.29 -9.01 -20.72
N ASP A 71 -21.33 -9.07 -19.80
CA ASP A 71 -21.36 -9.89 -18.59
C ASP A 71 -20.99 -9.05 -17.35
N PRO A 72 -21.96 -8.77 -16.46
CA PRO A 72 -21.71 -8.06 -15.20
C PRO A 72 -20.68 -8.75 -14.29
N ALA A 73 -20.46 -10.06 -14.43
CA ALA A 73 -19.47 -10.79 -13.65
C ALA A 73 -18.04 -10.24 -13.85
N LYS A 74 -17.75 -9.60 -14.99
CA LYS A 74 -16.48 -8.91 -15.26
C LYS A 74 -16.13 -7.85 -14.21
N LEU A 75 -17.14 -7.19 -13.62
CA LEU A 75 -16.92 -6.13 -12.63
C LEU A 75 -16.77 -6.65 -11.18
N VAL A 76 -17.04 -7.93 -10.94
CA VAL A 76 -17.04 -8.52 -9.58
C VAL A 76 -15.66 -8.46 -8.95
N ASN A 77 -14.60 -8.78 -9.71
CA ASN A 77 -13.24 -8.72 -9.18
C ASN A 77 -12.85 -7.28 -8.84
N LEU A 78 -13.18 -6.33 -9.71
CA LEU A 78 -12.93 -4.90 -9.46
C LEU A 78 -13.64 -4.41 -8.19
N TYR A 79 -14.91 -4.79 -8.00
CA TYR A 79 -15.66 -4.49 -6.78
C TYR A 79 -15.04 -5.13 -5.53
N ALA A 80 -14.58 -6.38 -5.63
CA ALA A 80 -13.90 -7.08 -4.54
C ALA A 80 -12.59 -6.36 -4.15
N LEU A 81 -11.85 -5.85 -5.13
CA LEU A 81 -10.64 -5.07 -4.90
C LEU A 81 -10.93 -3.74 -4.20
N VAL A 82 -11.97 -3.00 -4.60
CA VAL A 82 -12.41 -1.80 -3.85
C VAL A 82 -12.81 -2.14 -2.42
N SER A 83 -13.51 -3.26 -2.22
CA SER A 83 -13.90 -3.72 -0.88
C SER A 83 -12.68 -4.07 -0.01
N LYS A 84 -11.63 -4.65 -0.59
CA LYS A 84 -10.34 -4.86 0.10
C LYS A 84 -9.63 -3.53 0.39
N ILE A 85 -9.65 -2.58 -0.55
CA ILE A 85 -9.07 -1.22 -0.33
C ILE A 85 -9.80 -0.53 0.82
N ARG A 86 -11.12 -0.70 0.96
CA ARG A 86 -11.88 -0.18 2.11
C ARG A 86 -11.41 -0.72 3.45
N LEU A 87 -10.87 -1.94 3.50
CA LEU A 87 -10.35 -2.54 4.73
C LEU A 87 -8.95 -2.05 5.08
N PHE A 88 -8.11 -1.79 4.08
CA PHE A 88 -6.67 -1.62 4.30
C PHE A 88 -6.13 -0.25 3.91
N GLY A 89 -6.80 0.48 3.02
CA GLY A 89 -6.33 1.75 2.47
C GLY A 89 -6.82 2.97 3.22
N GLU A 90 -6.19 4.10 2.94
CA GLU A 90 -6.60 5.40 3.50
C GLU A 90 -7.88 5.92 2.81
N PRO A 91 -8.65 6.79 3.48
CA PRO A 91 -9.90 7.33 2.94
C PRO A 91 -9.76 7.97 1.56
N GLU A 92 -8.66 8.67 1.28
CA GLU A 92 -8.45 9.30 -0.03
C GLU A 92 -8.19 8.24 -1.12
N THR A 93 -7.42 7.19 -0.83
CA THR A 93 -7.18 6.10 -1.77
C THR A 93 -8.45 5.33 -2.09
N LEU A 94 -9.31 5.07 -1.09
CA LEU A 94 -10.62 4.47 -1.30
C LEU A 94 -11.51 5.33 -2.20
N LYS A 95 -11.58 6.63 -1.91
CA LYS A 95 -12.38 7.60 -2.66
C LYS A 95 -11.94 7.67 -4.13
N GLU A 96 -10.64 7.61 -4.41
CA GLU A 96 -10.15 7.53 -5.80
C GLU A 96 -10.45 6.17 -6.46
N ALA A 97 -10.39 5.06 -5.73
CA ALA A 97 -10.76 3.75 -6.26
C ALA A 97 -12.24 3.69 -6.65
N GLU A 98 -13.12 4.29 -5.85
CA GLU A 98 -14.54 4.39 -6.17
C GLU A 98 -14.78 5.25 -7.42
N ARG A 99 -14.02 6.34 -7.60
CA ARG A 99 -14.04 7.16 -8.84
C ARG A 99 -13.65 6.35 -10.08
N VAL A 100 -12.61 5.53 -9.99
CA VAL A 100 -12.17 4.65 -11.08
C VAL A 100 -13.29 3.69 -11.49
N ILE A 101 -13.95 3.05 -10.51
CA ILE A 101 -15.09 2.14 -10.77
C ILE A 101 -16.21 2.87 -11.53
N TRP A 102 -16.55 4.08 -11.11
CA TRP A 102 -17.58 4.89 -11.75
C TRP A 102 -17.20 5.23 -13.20
N ARG A 103 -15.95 5.66 -13.44
CA ARG A 103 -15.45 6.00 -14.78
C ARG A 103 -15.47 4.80 -15.73
N ILE A 104 -15.09 3.61 -15.24
CA ILE A 104 -15.15 2.37 -16.02
C ILE A 104 -16.61 2.02 -16.36
N GLY A 105 -17.51 2.12 -15.37
CA GLY A 105 -18.95 1.94 -15.60
C GLY A 105 -19.50 2.91 -16.65
N GLU A 106 -19.23 4.21 -16.52
CA GLU A 106 -19.62 5.23 -17.50
C GLU A 106 -19.10 4.93 -18.90
N THR A 107 -17.89 4.37 -19.01
CA THR A 107 -17.27 4.03 -20.30
C THR A 107 -18.03 2.89 -20.97
N TYR A 108 -18.40 1.84 -20.23
CA TYR A 108 -19.21 0.73 -20.75
C TYR A 108 -20.62 1.16 -21.23
N PHE A 109 -21.19 2.22 -20.64
CA PHE A 109 -22.52 2.74 -21.02
C PHE A 109 -22.47 3.91 -22.01
N SER A 110 -21.26 4.34 -22.41
CA SER A 110 -21.08 5.35 -23.45
C SER A 110 -21.04 4.70 -24.84
N PRO A 111 -21.43 5.41 -25.91
CA PRO A 111 -21.21 4.93 -27.27
C PRO A 111 -19.74 4.58 -27.49
N ASN A 112 -19.47 3.45 -28.15
CA ASN A 112 -18.11 2.99 -28.45
C ASN A 112 -17.25 4.13 -28.98
N LYS A 113 -16.13 4.38 -28.31
CA LYS A 113 -15.22 5.47 -28.67
C LYS A 113 -14.27 5.00 -29.77
N ASP A 114 -13.97 5.88 -30.71
CA ASP A 114 -12.92 5.61 -31.69
C ASP A 114 -11.57 5.41 -30.99
N LEU A 115 -10.75 4.47 -31.48
CA LEU A 115 -9.43 4.19 -30.96
C LEU A 115 -8.49 5.41 -31.05
N SER A 116 -8.78 6.34 -31.97
CA SER A 116 -8.09 7.64 -32.04
C SER A 116 -8.25 8.45 -30.74
N ALA A 117 -9.41 8.35 -30.06
CA ALA A 117 -9.64 8.98 -28.76
C ALA A 117 -8.77 8.37 -27.65
N PHE A 118 -8.25 7.15 -27.85
CA PHE A 118 -7.31 6.51 -26.92
C PHE A 118 -5.95 7.20 -26.90
N ALA A 119 -5.52 7.77 -28.04
CA ALA A 119 -4.28 8.54 -28.13
C ALA A 119 -4.38 9.87 -27.35
N ASP A 120 -5.55 10.50 -27.37
CA ASP A 120 -5.84 11.72 -26.62
C ASP A 120 -5.93 11.50 -25.10
N ILE A 121 -6.09 10.25 -24.64
CA ILE A 121 -6.09 9.91 -23.20
C ILE A 121 -4.80 10.36 -22.52
N SER A 122 -3.69 10.31 -23.25
CA SER A 122 -2.38 10.71 -22.74
C SER A 122 -2.22 12.23 -22.59
N HIS A 123 -3.10 13.02 -23.19
CA HIS A 123 -3.01 14.48 -23.23
C HIS A 123 -4.16 15.16 -22.47
N ALA A 124 -5.35 14.56 -22.45
CA ALA A 124 -6.43 15.02 -21.60
C ALA A 124 -6.27 14.39 -20.22
N ASN A 125 -5.90 15.22 -19.25
CA ASN A 125 -5.85 14.89 -17.81
C ASN A 125 -7.12 14.18 -17.29
N ASP A 126 -8.23 14.35 -18.00
CA ASP A 126 -9.55 13.80 -17.73
C ASP A 126 -9.71 12.31 -18.11
N LEU A 127 -8.89 11.80 -19.04
CA LEU A 127 -9.15 10.51 -19.67
C LEU A 127 -8.43 9.33 -19.02
N ASP A 128 -7.38 9.56 -18.22
CA ASP A 128 -6.71 8.49 -17.46
C ASP A 128 -7.45 8.26 -16.13
N PRO A 129 -8.29 7.22 -16.01
CA PRO A 129 -9.06 6.99 -14.79
C PRO A 129 -8.17 6.67 -13.59
N LEU A 130 -6.93 6.21 -13.79
CA LEU A 130 -6.05 5.70 -12.75
C LEU A 130 -5.04 6.72 -12.22
N ARG A 131 -4.97 7.91 -12.82
CA ARG A 131 -3.98 8.94 -12.45
C ARG A 131 -4.09 9.39 -11.00
N ASP A 132 -5.29 9.79 -10.59
CA ASP A 132 -5.51 10.31 -9.23
C ASP A 132 -5.43 9.18 -8.20
N PHE A 133 -5.96 8.00 -8.53
CA PHE A 133 -5.78 6.80 -7.71
C PHE A 133 -4.30 6.46 -7.48
N SER A 134 -3.49 6.45 -8.54
CA SER A 134 -2.05 6.17 -8.44
C SER A 134 -1.31 7.23 -7.62
N SER A 135 -1.76 8.49 -7.69
CA SER A 135 -1.22 9.59 -6.90
C SER A 135 -1.55 9.43 -5.41
N ALA A 136 -2.81 9.09 -5.09
CA ALA A 136 -3.23 8.79 -3.73
C ALA A 136 -2.47 7.58 -3.13
N CYS A 137 -2.33 6.50 -3.90
CA CYS A 137 -1.53 5.33 -3.52
C CYS A 137 -0.08 5.71 -3.20
N ARG A 138 0.54 6.55 -4.04
CA ARG A 138 1.91 7.03 -3.79
C ARG A 138 2.02 7.86 -2.52
N ALA A 139 1.06 8.75 -2.26
CA ALA A 139 1.03 9.57 -1.06
C ALA A 139 0.88 8.69 0.20
N GLU A 140 -0.07 7.77 0.17
CA GLU A 140 -0.30 6.81 1.26
C GLU A 140 0.93 5.95 1.54
N LEU A 141 1.51 5.35 0.51
CA LEU A 141 2.73 4.53 0.65
C LEU A 141 3.94 5.38 1.05
N ALA A 142 3.96 6.69 0.82
CA ALA A 142 5.04 7.56 1.29
C ALA A 142 4.94 7.85 2.80
N ILE A 143 3.73 7.95 3.36
CA ILE A 143 3.49 8.22 4.78
C ILE A 143 4.01 7.07 5.65
N ALA A 144 3.84 5.82 5.21
CA ALA A 144 4.35 4.63 5.88
C ALA A 144 5.90 4.52 5.94
N ARG A 145 6.65 5.54 5.49
CA ARG A 145 8.11 5.64 5.64
C ARG A 145 8.56 6.43 6.88
N ARG A 146 7.64 7.11 7.58
CA ARG A 146 7.93 7.88 8.80
C ARG A 146 7.52 7.09 10.03
#